data_AF-A0A841AC94-F1
#
_entry.id   AF-A0A841AC94-F1
#
_cell.length_a   1.000
_cell.length_b   1.000
_cell.length_c   1.000
_cell.angle_alpha   90.00
_cell.angle_beta   90.00
_cell.angle_gamma   90.00
#
_symmetry.space_group_name_H-M   'P 1'
#
loop_
_entity.id
_entity.type
_entity.pdbx_description
1 polymer ?
#
loop_
_entity_poly.entity_id
_entity_poly.type
_entity_poly.pdbx_seq_one_letter_code
_entity_poly.pdbx_strand_id
1 'polypeptide(L)'
;MPARRPQPVRTQPRRPQPRAAALLAAALLLAGMLAACGGSVEEPAPTAQDTIPARVGEPRQVPVASAPSGSDEGTAGKGSSAGGPTDGAASDGEAADGRAPGAAPPTRTRISGVWPDESWQVEELPGDACEGRAPQRTRWAIGEARFACGAPADLLIACAPVGGDEALCLQDVSERRAARIHSPAIAGYAEPAMEQPHPMLVVLADGTICEAVGRDDMDHNAGRQSWLHCGEDSALLLDQRSASEYFDREDGLWTAELGVGARAPRTVAVREAVFAATEEDLDEHGWELGWRPE
;
A
#
# COMPACT_ATOMS: atom_id res chain seq x y z
N MET A 1 -2.07 37.23 -58.36
CA MET A 1 -3.39 36.93 -57.77
C MET A 1 -3.18 36.31 -56.40
N PRO A 2 -3.42 37.04 -55.29
CA PRO A 2 -3.26 36.48 -53.95
C PRO A 2 -4.52 35.73 -53.51
N ALA A 3 -4.39 34.43 -53.20
CA ALA A 3 -5.46 33.62 -52.65
C ALA A 3 -5.61 33.91 -51.13
N ARG A 4 -6.79 34.37 -50.73
CA ARG A 4 -7.15 34.67 -49.33
C ARG A 4 -7.23 33.36 -48.53
N ARG A 5 -6.55 33.33 -47.37
CA ARG A 5 -6.72 32.28 -46.35
C ARG A 5 -8.08 32.43 -45.64
N PRO A 6 -8.80 31.35 -45.36
CA PRO A 6 -10.00 31.38 -44.52
C PRO A 6 -9.63 31.54 -43.03
N GLN A 7 -10.40 32.35 -42.30
CA GLN A 7 -10.31 32.46 -40.84
C GLN A 7 -11.19 31.41 -40.15
N PRO A 8 -10.76 30.84 -39.01
CA PRO A 8 -11.59 29.94 -38.22
C PRO A 8 -12.63 30.70 -37.38
N VAL A 9 -13.87 30.21 -37.42
CA VAL A 9 -14.99 30.66 -36.59
C VAL A 9 -14.75 30.21 -35.14
N ARG A 10 -14.67 31.17 -34.21
CA ARG A 10 -14.66 30.91 -32.76
C ARG A 10 -16.09 30.64 -32.28
N THR A 11 -16.40 29.39 -31.94
CA THR A 11 -17.56 29.04 -31.11
C THR A 11 -17.17 29.08 -29.64
N GLN A 12 -17.73 30.04 -28.88
CA GLN A 12 -17.62 30.07 -27.42
C GLN A 12 -18.58 29.05 -26.77
N PRO A 13 -18.20 28.46 -25.62
CA PRO A 13 -19.02 27.49 -24.90
C PRO A 13 -20.13 28.17 -24.09
N ARG A 14 -21.37 27.67 -24.23
CA ARG A 14 -22.50 28.00 -23.34
C ARG A 14 -22.34 27.23 -22.03
N ARG A 15 -22.07 27.92 -20.92
CA ARG A 15 -22.19 27.35 -19.57
C ARG A 15 -23.67 27.25 -19.16
N PRO A 16 -24.15 26.09 -18.68
CA PRO A 16 -25.45 26.01 -18.00
C PRO A 16 -25.34 26.55 -16.57
N GLN A 17 -26.30 27.38 -16.16
CA GLN A 17 -26.44 27.89 -14.80
C GLN A 17 -27.02 26.81 -13.88
N PRO A 18 -26.51 26.66 -12.63
CA PRO A 18 -27.15 25.81 -11.63
C PRO A 18 -28.40 26.51 -11.08
N ARG A 19 -29.56 25.86 -11.27
CA ARG A 19 -30.81 26.25 -10.63
C ARG A 19 -30.74 25.91 -9.14
N ALA A 20 -30.86 26.95 -8.32
CA ALA A 20 -31.23 26.84 -6.92
C ALA A 20 -32.62 26.18 -6.80
N ALA A 21 -32.74 25.16 -5.97
CA ALA A 21 -34.01 24.68 -5.44
C ALA A 21 -33.84 24.45 -3.93
N ALA A 22 -34.56 25.26 -3.17
CA ALA A 22 -34.69 25.21 -1.73
C ALA A 22 -35.79 24.23 -1.31
N LEU A 23 -35.86 23.99 0.01
CA LEU A 23 -36.99 23.44 0.80
C LEU A 23 -37.03 21.89 0.80
N LEU A 24 -37.28 21.16 1.90
CA LEU A 24 -38.04 21.45 3.12
C LEU A 24 -37.49 20.66 4.33
N ALA A 25 -37.63 21.26 5.51
CA ALA A 25 -37.58 20.61 6.81
C ALA A 25 -38.86 19.80 7.08
N ALA A 26 -38.73 18.68 7.82
CA ALA A 26 -39.80 18.14 8.63
C ALA A 26 -39.22 17.29 9.77
N ALA A 27 -39.13 17.90 10.96
CA ALA A 27 -38.96 17.20 12.22
C ALA A 27 -40.34 16.74 12.71
N LEU A 28 -40.48 15.46 13.08
CA LEU A 28 -41.63 14.96 13.82
C LEU A 28 -41.14 14.05 14.95
N LEU A 29 -41.07 14.67 16.13
CA LEU A 29 -41.03 14.03 17.43
C LEU A 29 -42.38 13.33 17.67
N LEU A 30 -42.36 12.04 17.95
CA LEU A 30 -43.41 11.39 18.73
C LEU A 30 -42.77 10.59 19.85
N ALA A 31 -42.84 11.17 21.04
CA ALA A 31 -42.69 10.50 22.31
C ALA A 31 -44.09 10.13 22.84
N GLY A 32 -44.19 8.95 23.45
CA GLY A 32 -45.29 8.58 24.35
C GLY A 32 -46.07 7.35 23.90
N MET A 33 -45.84 6.20 24.54
CA MET A 33 -46.73 5.71 25.60
C MET A 33 -46.12 4.46 26.26
N LEU A 34 -45.87 4.58 27.57
CA LEU A 34 -45.72 3.46 28.51
C LEU A 34 -47.11 3.19 29.10
N ALA A 35 -47.62 1.97 28.94
CA ALA A 35 -48.62 1.40 29.84
C ALA A 35 -48.53 -0.13 29.80
N ALA A 36 -48.34 -0.70 30.99
CA ALA A 36 -48.23 -2.12 31.27
C ALA A 36 -49.59 -2.83 31.30
N CYS A 37 -49.64 -4.08 30.83
CA CYS A 37 -50.51 -5.20 31.23
C CYS A 37 -49.90 -6.43 30.51
N GLY A 38 -49.38 -7.47 31.14
CA GLY A 38 -50.07 -8.30 32.13
C GLY A 38 -50.88 -9.37 31.41
N GLY A 39 -50.23 -10.43 30.92
CA GLY A 39 -50.91 -11.53 30.22
C GLY A 39 -49.95 -12.64 29.80
N SER A 40 -49.89 -13.70 30.61
CA SER A 40 -49.16 -14.94 30.36
C SER A 40 -49.92 -15.77 29.33
N VAL A 41 -49.34 -16.05 28.15
CA VAL A 41 -49.79 -17.11 27.23
C VAL A 41 -48.56 -17.69 26.50
N GLU A 42 -48.29 -18.95 26.85
CA GLU A 42 -47.81 -20.06 26.02
C GLU A 42 -46.70 -19.84 24.97
N GLU A 43 -45.58 -20.49 25.27
CA GLU A 43 -44.45 -20.86 24.41
C GLU A 43 -44.88 -21.67 23.18
N PRO A 44 -44.26 -21.42 22.01
CA PRO A 44 -43.81 -22.51 21.17
C PRO A 44 -42.30 -22.47 20.97
N ALA A 45 -41.72 -23.66 21.06
CA ALA A 45 -40.30 -23.98 21.01
C ALA A 45 -39.51 -23.28 19.89
N PRO A 46 -38.25 -22.86 20.14
CA PRO A 46 -37.33 -22.57 19.06
C PRO A 46 -36.88 -23.87 18.39
N THR A 47 -37.27 -24.03 17.13
CA THR A 47 -36.63 -24.97 16.20
C THR A 47 -35.13 -24.70 16.21
N ALA A 48 -34.36 -25.73 16.57
CA ALA A 48 -32.92 -25.77 16.39
C ALA A 48 -32.57 -25.43 14.94
N GLN A 49 -31.82 -24.35 14.75
CA GLN A 49 -31.04 -24.15 13.54
C GLN A 49 -29.58 -24.27 13.93
N ASP A 50 -28.91 -25.13 13.17
CA ASP A 50 -27.58 -25.66 13.40
C ASP A 50 -26.55 -24.56 13.65
N THR A 51 -25.98 -24.61 14.85
CA THR A 51 -24.69 -24.02 15.18
C THR A 51 -23.64 -24.66 14.26
N ILE A 52 -23.27 -24.00 13.17
CA ILE A 52 -22.06 -24.35 12.43
C ILE A 52 -20.86 -24.01 13.35
N PRO A 53 -20.02 -24.99 13.74
CA PRO A 53 -18.87 -24.70 14.57
C PRO A 53 -17.89 -23.85 13.76
N ALA A 54 -17.58 -22.65 14.27
CA ALA A 54 -16.42 -21.89 13.88
C ALA A 54 -15.18 -22.77 14.10
N ARG A 55 -14.57 -23.26 13.03
CA ARG A 55 -13.20 -23.76 13.06
C ARG A 55 -12.31 -22.54 13.28
N VAL A 56 -11.93 -22.34 14.54
CA VAL A 56 -10.72 -21.59 14.91
C VAL A 56 -9.57 -22.34 14.26
N GLY A 57 -9.10 -21.85 13.12
CA GLY A 57 -7.83 -22.28 12.53
C GLY A 57 -6.73 -21.91 13.50
N GLU A 58 -6.05 -22.93 14.03
CA GLU A 58 -4.80 -22.78 14.77
C GLU A 58 -3.80 -21.91 13.98
N PRO A 59 -3.05 -21.00 14.63
CA PRO A 59 -1.94 -20.33 13.98
C PRO A 59 -0.91 -21.39 13.55
N ARG A 60 -0.72 -21.50 12.23
CA ARG A 60 0.25 -22.39 11.61
C ARG A 60 1.66 -21.89 11.98
N GLN A 61 2.29 -22.56 12.93
CA GLN A 61 3.67 -22.31 13.31
C GLN A 61 4.60 -22.65 12.12
N VAL A 62 5.25 -21.64 11.56
CA VAL A 62 6.38 -21.79 10.65
C VAL A 62 7.62 -22.22 11.45
N PRO A 63 8.32 -23.29 11.05
CA PRO A 63 9.59 -23.66 11.69
C PRO A 63 10.64 -22.58 11.43
N VAL A 64 11.12 -21.96 12.50
CA VAL A 64 12.34 -21.13 12.48
C VAL A 64 13.52 -22.05 12.16
N ALA A 65 14.13 -21.87 11.00
CA ALA A 65 15.38 -22.54 10.65
C ALA A 65 16.54 -21.90 11.43
N SER A 66 17.16 -22.68 12.31
CA SER A 66 18.35 -22.32 13.05
C SER A 66 19.54 -22.07 12.13
N ALA A 67 20.26 -20.97 12.37
CA ALA A 67 21.55 -20.68 11.75
C ALA A 67 22.61 -21.74 12.16
N PRO A 68 23.48 -22.20 11.23
CA PRO A 68 24.60 -23.05 11.60
C PRO A 68 25.71 -22.23 12.26
N SER A 69 25.90 -22.48 13.56
CA SER A 69 27.11 -22.14 14.31
C SER A 69 28.19 -23.15 13.96
N GLY A 70 29.16 -22.74 13.14
CA GLY A 70 30.36 -23.54 12.82
C GLY A 70 31.56 -23.01 13.59
N SER A 71 31.90 -23.67 14.69
CA SER A 71 33.22 -23.62 15.30
C SER A 71 33.96 -24.88 14.87
N ASP A 72 35.10 -24.73 14.21
CA ASP A 72 36.11 -25.79 14.17
C ASP A 72 37.50 -25.18 14.29
N GLU A 73 38.20 -25.68 15.31
CA GLU A 73 39.58 -25.41 15.66
C GLU A 73 40.56 -26.22 14.83
N GLY A 74 41.75 -25.65 14.65
CA GLY A 74 43.03 -26.36 14.63
C GLY A 74 43.76 -26.36 13.28
N THR A 75 45.09 -26.33 13.19
CA THR A 75 46.18 -26.26 14.16
C THR A 75 47.47 -25.93 13.38
N ALA A 76 48.36 -25.14 14.01
CA ALA A 76 49.83 -25.06 13.84
C ALA A 76 50.49 -24.66 12.50
N GLY A 77 51.22 -23.55 12.56
CA GLY A 77 52.37 -23.23 11.71
C GLY A 77 53.36 -22.32 12.44
N LYS A 78 54.45 -22.91 12.95
CA LYS A 78 55.59 -22.23 13.60
C LYS A 78 56.29 -21.23 12.66
N GLY A 79 56.66 -20.06 13.17
CA GLY A 79 57.65 -19.17 12.56
C GLY A 79 58.14 -18.13 13.58
N SER A 80 59.44 -18.11 13.83
CA SER A 80 60.09 -17.54 15.01
C SER A 80 60.67 -16.13 14.79
N SER A 81 60.77 -15.39 15.89
CA SER A 81 61.84 -14.43 16.28
C SER A 81 61.70 -12.91 16.05
N ALA A 82 61.61 -12.23 17.21
CA ALA A 82 62.54 -11.22 17.75
C ALA A 82 62.30 -9.70 17.54
N GLY A 83 62.40 -8.98 18.68
CA GLY A 83 62.62 -7.52 18.84
C GLY A 83 61.35 -6.79 19.27
N GLY A 84 61.13 -6.39 20.52
CA GLY A 84 61.90 -5.45 21.36
C GLY A 84 60.90 -4.40 21.91
N PRO A 85 61.03 -3.88 23.14
CA PRO A 85 59.95 -3.20 23.85
C PRO A 85 59.92 -1.69 23.58
N THR A 86 58.73 -1.11 23.47
CA THR A 86 58.52 0.34 23.71
C THR A 86 57.25 0.59 24.50
N ASP A 87 57.43 1.45 25.50
CA ASP A 87 56.49 1.86 26.53
C ASP A 87 55.25 2.59 26.03
N GLY A 88 54.18 2.41 26.80
CA GLY A 88 53.12 3.36 27.15
C GLY A 88 52.64 4.41 26.15
N ALA A 89 51.37 4.30 25.77
CA ALA A 89 50.47 5.44 25.72
C ALA A 89 49.02 4.96 25.87
N ALA A 90 48.35 5.45 26.92
CA ALA A 90 46.91 5.42 27.04
C ALA A 90 46.28 6.18 25.87
N SER A 91 45.24 5.63 25.27
CA SER A 91 44.30 6.41 24.48
C SER A 91 42.91 5.85 24.69
N ASP A 92 42.02 6.78 25.03
CA ASP A 92 40.69 6.57 25.55
C ASP A 92 39.81 5.76 24.58
N GLY A 93 38.99 4.90 25.18
CA GLY A 93 37.95 4.17 24.48
C GLY A 93 36.85 5.13 24.04
N GLU A 94 36.95 5.59 22.81
CA GLU A 94 35.82 6.20 22.12
C GLU A 94 35.04 5.07 21.45
N ALA A 95 33.86 4.79 22.01
CA ALA A 95 32.91 3.84 21.45
C ALA A 95 32.60 4.26 20.01
N ALA A 96 33.07 3.45 19.06
CA ALA A 96 32.68 3.57 17.67
C ALA A 96 31.20 3.21 17.55
N ASP A 97 30.33 4.21 17.70
CA ASP A 97 28.97 4.16 17.19
C ASP A 97 29.08 3.92 15.69
N GLY A 98 28.78 2.69 15.27
CA GLY A 98 28.77 2.22 13.89
C GLY A 98 27.64 2.83 13.06
N ARG A 99 27.48 4.15 13.09
CA ARG A 99 26.58 4.87 12.19
C ARG A 99 27.30 4.99 10.85
N ALA A 100 26.85 4.20 9.87
CA ALA A 100 27.26 4.38 8.48
C ALA A 100 27.12 5.87 8.09
N PRO A 101 28.10 6.45 7.38
CA PRO A 101 28.10 7.88 7.06
C PRO A 101 26.84 8.23 6.28
N GLY A 102 26.11 9.22 6.80
CA GLY A 102 24.78 9.63 6.32
C GLY A 102 24.80 9.93 4.83
N ALA A 103 24.01 9.17 4.08
CA ALA A 103 23.70 9.48 2.69
C ALA A 103 23.20 10.94 2.61
N ALA A 104 23.66 11.67 1.60
CA ALA A 104 23.15 13.01 1.35
C ALA A 104 21.62 12.96 1.19
N PRO A 105 20.88 13.96 1.70
CA PRO A 105 19.43 13.99 1.56
C PRO A 105 19.02 13.95 0.08
N PRO A 106 17.93 13.25 -0.28
CA PRO A 106 17.49 13.17 -1.66
C PRO A 106 17.12 14.57 -2.17
N THR A 107 17.57 14.88 -3.39
CA THR A 107 17.21 16.13 -4.09
C THR A 107 16.01 15.95 -5.02
N ARG A 108 15.59 14.71 -5.25
CA ARG A 108 14.42 14.31 -6.04
C ARG A 108 13.93 12.95 -5.57
N THR A 109 12.64 12.67 -5.72
CA THR A 109 12.08 11.34 -5.51
C THR A 109 12.28 10.48 -6.76
N ARG A 110 12.82 9.27 -6.59
CA ARG A 110 12.88 8.26 -7.65
C ARG A 110 11.51 7.60 -7.81
N ILE A 111 11.03 7.49 -9.03
CA ILE A 111 9.79 6.77 -9.36
C ILE A 111 10.16 5.49 -10.09
N SER A 112 9.63 4.37 -9.66
CA SER A 112 9.85 3.07 -10.29
C SER A 112 8.55 2.25 -10.32
N GLY A 113 8.54 1.24 -11.18
CA GLY A 113 7.42 0.33 -11.41
C GLY A 113 7.87 -1.08 -11.09
N VAL A 114 6.95 -1.87 -10.57
CA VAL A 114 7.18 -3.27 -10.30
C VAL A 114 6.01 -4.11 -10.77
N TRP A 115 6.34 -5.21 -11.44
CA TRP A 115 5.39 -6.26 -11.80
C TRP A 115 6.09 -7.62 -11.69
N PRO A 116 5.38 -8.71 -11.34
CA PRO A 116 6.05 -9.99 -11.15
C PRO A 116 6.71 -10.50 -12.45
N ASP A 117 7.94 -10.99 -12.31
CA ASP A 117 8.73 -11.63 -13.36
C ASP A 117 9.23 -13.02 -12.90
N GLU A 118 10.15 -13.63 -13.65
CA GLU A 118 10.71 -14.95 -13.33
C GLU A 118 11.49 -15.03 -12.01
N SER A 119 11.87 -13.89 -11.42
CA SER A 119 12.57 -13.82 -10.13
C SER A 119 11.62 -13.80 -8.92
N TRP A 120 10.30 -13.72 -9.15
CA TRP A 120 9.29 -13.64 -8.09
C TRP A 120 8.84 -15.01 -7.61
N GLN A 121 8.48 -15.09 -6.33
CA GLN A 121 7.79 -16.24 -5.78
C GLN A 121 6.30 -16.09 -6.08
N VAL A 122 5.78 -16.92 -6.99
CA VAL A 122 4.36 -16.93 -7.37
C VAL A 122 3.66 -18.14 -6.77
N GLU A 123 2.71 -17.90 -5.88
CA GLU A 123 1.85 -18.94 -5.31
C GLU A 123 0.51 -19.02 -6.06
N GLU A 124 -0.01 -20.21 -6.29
CA GLU A 124 -1.36 -20.42 -6.81
C GLU A 124 -2.36 -20.42 -5.67
N LEU A 125 -3.29 -19.45 -5.66
CA LEU A 125 -4.35 -19.44 -4.65
C LEU A 125 -5.52 -20.33 -5.09
N PRO A 126 -5.97 -21.27 -4.24
CA PRO A 126 -7.03 -22.19 -4.61
C PRO A 126 -8.41 -21.51 -4.61
N GLY A 127 -9.27 -21.96 -5.52
CA GLY A 127 -10.69 -21.56 -5.56
C GLY A 127 -10.93 -20.23 -6.26
N ASP A 128 -12.08 -19.60 -5.96
CA ASP A 128 -12.43 -18.27 -6.46
C ASP A 128 -11.90 -17.20 -5.50
N ALA A 129 -10.74 -16.63 -5.82
CA ALA A 129 -10.04 -15.69 -4.94
C ALA A 129 -10.78 -14.34 -4.79
N CYS A 130 -11.66 -13.99 -5.74
CA CYS A 130 -12.49 -12.79 -5.61
C CYS A 130 -13.82 -13.09 -4.89
N GLU A 131 -14.07 -14.35 -4.49
CA GLU A 131 -15.27 -14.79 -3.77
C GLU A 131 -16.59 -14.36 -4.43
N GLY A 132 -16.66 -14.44 -5.77
CA GLY A 132 -17.81 -14.01 -6.55
C GLY A 132 -18.05 -12.49 -6.58
N ARG A 133 -17.16 -11.67 -6.00
CA ARG A 133 -17.24 -10.22 -6.06
C ARG A 133 -16.60 -9.70 -7.35
N ALA A 134 -17.25 -8.68 -7.93
CA ALA A 134 -16.69 -7.98 -9.08
C ALA A 134 -15.36 -7.30 -8.71
N PRO A 135 -14.30 -7.44 -9.54
CA PRO A 135 -13.07 -6.70 -9.38
C PRO A 135 -13.32 -5.19 -9.27
N GLN A 136 -12.55 -4.53 -8.42
CA GLN A 136 -12.61 -3.08 -8.22
C GLN A 136 -11.36 -2.45 -8.80
N ARG A 137 -11.46 -1.27 -9.43
CA ARG A 137 -10.26 -0.52 -9.83
C ARG A 137 -9.36 -0.29 -8.64
N THR A 138 -8.07 -0.57 -8.80
CA THR A 138 -7.09 -0.37 -7.73
C THR A 138 -6.42 0.98 -7.86
N ARG A 139 -6.28 1.69 -6.73
CA ARG A 139 -5.50 2.93 -6.62
C ARG A 139 -4.00 2.68 -6.55
N TRP A 140 -3.53 1.43 -6.52
CA TRP A 140 -2.13 1.09 -6.27
C TRP A 140 -1.30 0.86 -7.53
N ALA A 141 -1.97 0.81 -8.69
CA ALA A 141 -1.35 0.42 -9.94
C ALA A 141 -1.51 1.50 -11.01
N ILE A 142 -0.53 1.53 -11.91
CA ILE A 142 -0.55 2.29 -13.15
C ILE A 142 -0.96 1.34 -14.28
N GLY A 143 -1.63 1.88 -15.29
CA GLY A 143 -2.05 1.14 -16.47
C GLY A 143 -3.51 0.69 -16.43
N GLU A 144 -4.00 0.25 -17.57
CA GLU A 144 -5.37 -0.23 -17.76
C GLU A 144 -5.57 -1.63 -17.18
N ALA A 145 -6.83 -2.01 -16.98
CA ALA A 145 -7.25 -3.31 -16.50
C ALA A 145 -6.58 -3.76 -15.17
N ARG A 146 -6.12 -2.81 -14.36
CA ARG A 146 -5.62 -3.08 -13.01
C ARG A 146 -6.76 -3.11 -12.00
N PHE A 147 -6.70 -4.03 -11.05
CA PHE A 147 -7.78 -4.20 -10.07
C PHE A 147 -7.31 -4.68 -8.70
N ALA A 148 -8.23 -4.61 -7.74
CA ALA A 148 -8.17 -5.30 -6.46
C ALA A 148 -9.40 -6.21 -6.33
N CYS A 149 -9.26 -7.33 -5.63
CA CYS A 149 -10.39 -8.18 -5.27
C CYS A 149 -10.11 -8.95 -3.97
N GLY A 150 -10.97 -9.91 -3.61
CA GLY A 150 -10.77 -10.75 -2.43
C GLY A 150 -11.02 -10.03 -1.12
N ALA A 151 -10.68 -10.67 -0.01
CA ALA A 151 -10.74 -10.04 1.31
C ALA A 151 -9.47 -9.20 1.54
N PRO A 152 -9.54 -8.14 2.37
CA PRO A 152 -8.36 -7.35 2.72
C PRO A 152 -7.14 -8.17 3.20
N ALA A 153 -7.39 -9.30 3.88
CA ALA A 153 -6.35 -10.18 4.40
C ALA A 153 -5.60 -10.97 3.31
N ASP A 154 -6.18 -11.10 2.11
CA ASP A 154 -5.56 -11.83 1.00
C ASP A 154 -4.52 -10.98 0.25
N LEU A 155 -4.48 -9.68 0.55
CA LEU A 155 -3.59 -8.67 -0.04
C LEU A 155 -3.62 -8.63 -1.58
N LEU A 156 -4.75 -9.00 -2.19
CA LEU A 156 -4.97 -8.90 -3.63
C LEU A 156 -5.33 -7.46 -4.04
N ILE A 157 -4.45 -6.52 -3.68
CA ILE A 157 -4.67 -5.08 -3.81
C ILE A 157 -4.18 -4.50 -5.13
N ALA A 158 -3.36 -5.22 -5.89
CA ALA A 158 -2.96 -4.85 -7.25
C ALA A 158 -2.80 -6.09 -8.12
N CYS A 159 -3.74 -6.29 -9.05
CA CYS A 159 -3.85 -7.44 -9.92
C CYS A 159 -4.00 -7.01 -11.37
N ALA A 160 -3.63 -7.89 -12.31
CA ALA A 160 -3.96 -7.74 -13.72
C ALA A 160 -4.34 -9.07 -14.37
N PRO A 161 -5.28 -9.08 -15.32
CA PRO A 161 -5.66 -10.27 -16.05
C PRO A 161 -4.47 -10.82 -16.84
N VAL A 162 -4.30 -12.14 -16.83
CA VAL A 162 -3.33 -12.85 -17.68
C VAL A 162 -4.00 -13.71 -18.76
N GLY A 163 -5.33 -13.82 -18.71
CA GLY A 163 -6.16 -14.46 -19.72
C GLY A 163 -7.33 -15.22 -19.11
N GLY A 164 -8.48 -15.26 -19.81
CA GLY A 164 -9.66 -15.97 -19.31
C GLY A 164 -10.13 -15.41 -17.97
N ASP A 165 -10.22 -16.29 -16.96
CA ASP A 165 -10.57 -15.99 -15.57
C ASP A 165 -9.35 -15.93 -14.64
N GLU A 166 -8.13 -15.85 -15.19
CA GLU A 166 -6.88 -15.79 -14.45
C GLU A 166 -6.35 -14.36 -14.30
N ALA A 167 -5.73 -14.11 -13.15
CA ALA A 167 -4.94 -12.91 -12.92
C ALA A 167 -3.67 -13.18 -12.11
N LEU A 168 -2.75 -12.24 -12.20
CA LEU A 168 -1.55 -12.17 -11.38
C LEU A 168 -1.65 -10.95 -10.47
N CYS A 169 -1.46 -11.17 -9.16
CA CYS A 169 -1.61 -10.17 -8.11
C CYS A 169 -0.30 -10.01 -7.33
N LEU A 170 0.08 -8.76 -7.08
CA LEU A 170 1.14 -8.44 -6.13
C LEU A 170 0.63 -8.64 -4.70
N GLN A 171 1.38 -9.39 -3.89
CA GLN A 171 1.07 -9.59 -2.47
C GLN A 171 2.07 -8.86 -1.57
N ASP A 172 3.37 -8.98 -1.88
CA ASP A 172 4.44 -8.36 -1.12
C ASP A 172 5.54 -7.90 -2.07
N VAL A 173 5.79 -6.59 -2.12
CA VAL A 173 6.76 -6.00 -3.04
C VAL A 173 8.19 -6.14 -2.51
N SER A 174 8.42 -5.99 -1.19
CA SER A 174 9.75 -6.12 -0.62
C SER A 174 10.26 -7.56 -0.63
N GLU A 175 9.39 -8.54 -0.44
CA GLU A 175 9.70 -9.97 -0.49
C GLU A 175 9.62 -10.58 -1.90
N ARG A 176 9.18 -9.80 -2.91
CA ARG A 176 8.93 -10.27 -4.29
C ARG A 176 7.97 -11.46 -4.35
N ARG A 177 6.84 -11.34 -3.66
CA ARG A 177 5.79 -12.36 -3.63
C ARG A 177 4.54 -11.92 -4.39
N ALA A 178 4.01 -12.85 -5.17
CA ALA A 178 2.81 -12.66 -5.95
C ALA A 178 1.90 -13.89 -5.84
N ALA A 179 0.63 -13.68 -6.14
CA ALA A 179 -0.37 -14.73 -6.25
C ALA A 179 -0.88 -14.83 -7.69
N ARG A 180 -0.92 -16.05 -8.22
CA ARG A 180 -1.82 -16.38 -9.33
C ARG A 180 -3.19 -16.72 -8.73
N ILE A 181 -4.23 -16.15 -9.33
CA ILE A 181 -5.59 -16.34 -8.87
C ILE A 181 -6.49 -16.73 -10.04
N HIS A 182 -7.55 -17.47 -9.71
CA HIS A 182 -8.66 -17.75 -10.59
C HIS A 182 -9.94 -17.11 -10.04
N SER A 183 -10.72 -16.46 -10.90
CA SER A 183 -12.08 -16.02 -10.58
C SER A 183 -12.88 -15.74 -11.86
N PRO A 184 -14.07 -16.36 -12.03
CA PRO A 184 -14.95 -16.06 -13.15
C PRO A 184 -15.30 -14.57 -13.28
N ALA A 185 -15.22 -13.80 -12.17
CA ALA A 185 -15.50 -12.37 -12.15
C ALA A 185 -14.41 -11.51 -12.84
N ILE A 186 -13.22 -12.07 -13.09
CA ILE A 186 -12.11 -11.40 -13.80
C ILE A 186 -12.34 -11.41 -15.31
N ALA A 187 -13.09 -12.40 -15.82
CA ALA A 187 -13.27 -12.60 -17.25
C ALA A 187 -13.84 -11.35 -17.93
N GLY A 188 -13.06 -10.79 -18.86
CA GLY A 188 -13.44 -9.59 -19.61
C GLY A 188 -13.32 -8.27 -18.86
N TYR A 189 -12.67 -8.25 -17.69
CA TYR A 189 -12.35 -7.00 -16.99
C TYR A 189 -11.44 -6.12 -17.85
N ALA A 190 -11.87 -4.88 -18.11
CA ALA A 190 -11.19 -3.94 -19.00
C ALA A 190 -11.50 -2.49 -18.59
N GLU A 191 -11.30 -2.17 -17.32
CA GLU A 191 -11.46 -0.80 -16.80
C GLU A 191 -10.27 0.08 -17.19
N PRO A 192 -10.47 1.40 -17.37
CA PRO A 192 -9.37 2.33 -17.64
C PRO A 192 -8.43 2.47 -16.44
N ALA A 193 -7.23 3.00 -16.72
CA ALA A 193 -6.25 3.33 -15.71
C ALA A 193 -6.80 4.32 -14.65
N MET A 194 -6.30 4.22 -13.42
CA MET A 194 -6.57 5.22 -12.39
C MET A 194 -5.82 6.52 -12.68
N GLU A 195 -6.52 7.65 -12.59
CA GLU A 195 -5.92 8.96 -12.85
C GLU A 195 -4.86 9.37 -11.81
N GLN A 196 -5.00 8.92 -10.57
CA GLN A 196 -4.12 9.30 -9.46
C GLN A 196 -3.76 8.09 -8.61
N PRO A 197 -2.88 7.21 -9.11
CA PRO A 197 -2.44 6.08 -8.34
C PRO A 197 -1.53 6.51 -7.18
N HIS A 198 -1.48 5.67 -6.16
CA HIS A 198 -0.54 5.70 -5.06
C HIS A 198 0.50 4.59 -5.23
N PRO A 199 1.74 4.82 -4.79
CA PRO A 199 2.76 3.78 -4.74
C PRO A 199 2.33 2.68 -3.78
N MET A 200 2.69 1.44 -4.10
CA MET A 200 2.56 0.29 -3.20
C MET A 200 3.66 0.24 -2.15
N LEU A 201 4.83 0.79 -2.47
CA LEU A 201 5.96 0.83 -1.56
C LEU A 201 6.62 2.20 -1.66
N VAL A 202 6.97 2.77 -0.51
CA VAL A 202 7.66 4.05 -0.39
C VAL A 202 8.90 3.86 0.46
N VAL A 203 10.01 4.42 0.03
CA VAL A 203 11.22 4.49 0.85
C VAL A 203 11.49 5.93 1.22
N LEU A 204 11.55 6.21 2.52
CA LEU A 204 11.82 7.54 3.06
C LEU A 204 13.32 7.88 2.97
N ALA A 205 13.63 9.16 3.13
CA ALA A 205 15.01 9.65 3.12
C ALA A 205 15.93 8.94 4.13
N ASP A 206 15.40 8.56 5.30
CA ASP A 206 16.13 7.84 6.34
C ASP A 206 16.24 6.32 6.09
N GLY A 207 15.66 5.82 5.00
CA GLY A 207 15.65 4.40 4.63
C GLY A 207 14.47 3.61 5.19
N THR A 208 13.57 4.22 5.96
CA THR A 208 12.32 3.58 6.38
C THR A 208 11.50 3.17 5.16
N ILE A 209 11.00 1.94 5.15
CA ILE A 209 10.15 1.40 4.10
C ILE A 209 8.70 1.45 4.59
N CYS A 210 7.80 1.95 3.76
CA CYS A 210 6.37 1.96 4.01
C CYS A 210 5.64 1.21 2.90
N GLU A 211 4.78 0.26 3.25
CA GLU A 211 4.12 -0.64 2.28
C GLU A 211 2.61 -0.58 2.37
N ALA A 212 1.98 -0.84 1.22
CA ALA A 212 0.54 -0.89 1.09
C ALA A 212 -0.05 -2.06 1.87
N VAL A 213 -1.04 -1.77 2.71
CA VAL A 213 -1.76 -2.79 3.48
C VAL A 213 -3.20 -2.91 3.01
N GLY A 214 -3.78 -4.11 3.17
CA GLY A 214 -5.18 -4.36 2.82
C GLY A 214 -6.18 -3.65 3.75
N ARG A 215 -5.79 -3.35 4.99
CA ARG A 215 -6.63 -2.71 6.00
C ARG A 215 -5.81 -1.77 6.89
N ASP A 216 -6.42 -0.64 7.22
CA ASP A 216 -5.96 0.25 8.28
C ASP A 216 -6.61 -0.16 9.61
N ASP A 217 -5.81 -0.63 10.55
CA ASP A 217 -6.22 -0.97 11.91
C ASP A 217 -5.45 -0.19 12.99
N MET A 218 -4.67 0.80 12.58
CA MET A 218 -3.86 1.60 13.50
C MET A 218 -4.60 2.85 13.98
N ASP A 219 -4.28 3.25 15.21
CA ASP A 219 -4.73 4.53 15.76
C ASP A 219 -3.84 5.67 15.24
N HIS A 220 -4.43 6.58 14.47
CA HIS A 220 -3.71 7.73 13.90
C HIS A 220 -4.07 9.04 14.59
N ASN A 221 -3.15 10.00 14.49
CA ASN A 221 -3.38 11.36 14.94
C ASN A 221 -4.67 11.95 14.36
N ALA A 222 -5.50 12.50 15.23
CA ALA A 222 -6.78 13.15 14.88
C ALA A 222 -7.73 12.25 14.05
N GLY A 223 -7.65 10.93 14.19
CA GLY A 223 -8.52 9.98 13.48
C GLY A 223 -8.29 9.95 11.97
N ARG A 224 -7.09 10.33 11.51
CA ARG A 224 -6.69 10.20 10.11
C ARG A 224 -6.58 8.72 9.70
N GLN A 225 -6.40 8.50 8.41
CA GLN A 225 -6.30 7.16 7.83
C GLN A 225 -4.96 6.97 7.13
N SER A 226 -4.52 5.72 7.07
CA SER A 226 -3.39 5.30 6.27
C SER A 226 -3.57 3.90 5.71
N TRP A 227 -3.06 3.69 4.52
CA TRP A 227 -2.85 2.36 3.95
C TRP A 227 -1.38 2.14 3.58
N LEU A 228 -0.46 2.97 4.07
CA LEU A 228 0.99 2.87 3.83
C LEU A 228 1.72 2.77 5.17
N HIS A 229 1.88 1.55 5.67
CA HIS A 229 2.46 1.29 7.00
C HIS A 229 3.97 1.22 6.93
N CYS A 230 4.65 1.93 7.82
CA CYS A 230 6.11 2.06 7.89
C CYS A 230 6.75 1.21 9.01
N GLY A 231 5.95 0.36 9.66
CA GLY A 231 6.31 -0.44 10.83
C GLY A 231 5.07 -0.76 11.66
N GLU A 232 5.28 -1.23 12.90
CA GLU A 232 4.18 -1.64 13.80
C GLU A 232 3.30 -0.48 14.27
N ASP A 233 3.85 0.72 14.41
CA ASP A 233 3.17 1.88 15.01
C ASP A 233 3.24 3.16 14.18
N SER A 234 3.69 3.06 12.92
CA SER A 234 3.94 4.22 12.08
C SER A 234 3.41 4.03 10.66
N ALA A 235 2.96 5.13 10.05
CA ALA A 235 2.42 5.12 8.71
C ALA A 235 2.42 6.50 8.06
N LEU A 236 2.40 6.53 6.73
CA LEU A 236 2.18 7.78 5.98
C LEU A 236 0.69 8.11 6.03
N LEU A 237 0.33 9.31 6.46
CA LEU A 237 -1.06 9.68 6.67
C LEU A 237 -1.65 10.35 5.42
N LEU A 238 -2.90 10.01 5.10
CA LEU A 238 -3.67 10.76 4.11
C LEU A 238 -3.96 12.16 4.62
N ASP A 239 -3.87 13.15 3.73
CA ASP A 239 -4.24 14.53 3.98
C ASP A 239 -5.61 14.61 4.66
N GLN A 240 -5.70 15.43 5.71
CA GLN A 240 -6.88 15.50 6.55
C GLN A 240 -8.09 16.10 5.83
N ARG A 241 -7.88 16.91 4.78
CA ARG A 241 -8.95 17.61 4.07
C ARG A 241 -9.51 16.77 2.93
N SER A 242 -8.64 16.16 2.14
CA SER A 242 -9.02 15.35 0.98
C SER A 242 -9.33 13.90 1.35
N ALA A 243 -8.67 13.37 2.40
CA ALA A 243 -8.67 11.95 2.75
C ALA A 243 -8.35 11.04 1.54
N SER A 244 -7.61 11.55 0.55
CA SER A 244 -7.32 10.84 -0.70
C SER A 244 -5.89 11.01 -1.18
N GLU A 245 -5.09 11.89 -0.58
CA GLU A 245 -3.71 12.17 -1.02
C GLU A 245 -2.72 11.98 0.12
N TYR A 246 -1.57 11.37 -0.16
CA TYR A 246 -0.46 11.24 0.81
C TYR A 246 0.67 12.22 0.59
N PHE A 247 0.89 12.61 -0.67
CA PHE A 247 2.14 13.20 -1.11
C PHE A 247 1.94 14.61 -1.63
N ASP A 248 2.70 15.54 -1.08
CA ASP A 248 3.05 16.77 -1.77
C ASP A 248 4.19 16.47 -2.75
N ARG A 249 4.05 16.89 -4.01
CA ARG A 249 4.93 16.54 -5.13
C ARG A 249 5.71 17.74 -5.70
N GLU A 250 5.75 18.85 -4.97
CA GLU A 250 6.40 20.09 -5.42
C GLU A 250 7.88 19.90 -5.78
N ASP A 251 8.33 20.59 -6.84
CA ASP A 251 9.71 20.63 -7.34
C ASP A 251 10.40 19.26 -7.57
N GLY A 252 9.61 18.19 -7.73
CA GLY A 252 10.10 16.83 -8.00
C GLY A 252 10.64 16.08 -6.78
N LEU A 253 10.67 16.70 -5.59
CA LEU A 253 10.94 16.01 -4.33
C LEU A 253 9.61 15.83 -3.59
N TRP A 254 9.15 14.59 -3.50
CA TRP A 254 7.91 14.30 -2.80
C TRP A 254 8.12 14.35 -1.29
N THR A 255 7.12 14.86 -0.59
CA THR A 255 7.04 14.79 0.87
C THR A 255 5.72 14.19 1.31
N ALA A 256 5.71 13.59 2.49
CA ALA A 256 4.53 12.99 3.10
C ALA A 256 4.49 13.32 4.60
N GLU A 257 3.33 13.16 5.22
CA GLU A 257 3.18 13.25 6.67
C GLU A 257 3.31 11.86 7.30
N LEU A 258 4.36 11.64 8.09
CA LEU A 258 4.55 10.42 8.86
C LEU A 258 3.89 10.55 10.24
N GLY A 259 2.93 9.68 10.53
CA GLY A 259 2.34 9.46 11.84
C GLY A 259 3.08 8.39 12.64
N VAL A 260 3.10 8.55 13.96
CA VAL A 260 3.54 7.52 14.92
C VAL A 260 2.50 7.45 16.04
N GLY A 261 1.63 6.46 15.98
CA GLY A 261 0.38 6.38 16.75
C GLY A 261 -0.42 7.70 16.69
N ALA A 262 -0.94 8.12 17.85
CA ALA A 262 -1.74 9.34 17.97
C ALA A 262 -0.93 10.65 18.03
N ARG A 263 0.41 10.62 17.89
CA ARG A 263 1.26 11.83 18.00
C ARG A 263 1.11 12.73 16.78
N ALA A 264 1.36 14.04 16.96
CA ALA A 264 1.37 14.97 15.84
C ALA A 264 2.32 14.48 14.72
N PRO A 265 1.86 14.46 13.47
CA PRO A 265 2.67 13.95 12.37
C PRO A 265 3.84 14.89 12.06
N ARG A 266 4.86 14.35 11.39
CA ARG A 266 6.01 15.10 10.88
C ARG A 266 6.10 14.97 9.37
N THR A 267 6.49 16.04 8.69
CA THR A 267 6.80 15.99 7.27
C THR A 267 8.12 15.23 7.04
N VAL A 268 8.12 14.31 6.08
CA VAL A 268 9.28 13.51 5.68
C VAL A 268 9.46 13.55 4.17
N ALA A 269 10.72 13.55 3.73
CA ALA A 269 11.05 13.44 2.31
C ALA A 269 10.99 11.98 1.85
N VAL A 270 10.45 11.77 0.65
CA VAL A 270 10.38 10.46 0.00
C VAL A 270 11.58 10.31 -0.93
N ARG A 271 12.37 9.26 -0.71
CA ARG A 271 13.50 8.90 -1.56
C ARG A 271 13.05 8.15 -2.79
N GLU A 272 12.17 7.17 -2.63
CA GLU A 272 11.67 6.32 -3.72
C GLU A 272 10.18 6.03 -3.55
N ALA A 273 9.44 6.01 -4.66
CA ALA A 273 8.04 5.60 -4.73
C ALA A 273 7.88 4.54 -5.83
N VAL A 274 7.43 3.35 -5.42
CA VAL A 274 7.30 2.16 -6.27
C VAL A 274 5.82 1.87 -6.52
N PHE A 275 5.43 1.83 -7.79
CA PHE A 275 4.07 1.57 -8.22
C PHE A 275 3.92 0.14 -8.73
N ALA A 276 2.73 -0.44 -8.63
CA ALA A 276 2.39 -1.63 -9.40
C ALA A 276 2.25 -1.27 -10.87
N ALA A 277 3.29 -1.53 -11.66
CA ALA A 277 3.41 -1.06 -13.03
C ALA A 277 4.47 -1.88 -13.77
N THR A 278 4.23 -2.17 -15.03
CA THR A 278 5.28 -2.57 -15.96
C THR A 278 6.09 -1.35 -16.40
N GLU A 279 7.19 -1.56 -17.11
CA GLU A 279 7.95 -0.48 -17.75
C GLU A 279 7.09 0.26 -18.78
N GLU A 280 6.29 -0.48 -19.57
CA GLU A 280 5.33 0.09 -20.54
C GLU A 280 4.29 0.98 -19.86
N ASP A 281 3.72 0.57 -18.73
CA ASP A 281 2.76 1.40 -17.97
C ASP A 281 3.39 2.74 -17.55
N LEU A 282 4.66 2.73 -17.15
CA LEU A 282 5.39 3.93 -16.75
C LEU A 282 5.71 4.83 -17.94
N ASP A 283 6.10 4.26 -19.07
CA ASP A 283 6.35 4.99 -20.32
C ASP A 283 5.09 5.75 -20.76
N GLU A 284 3.93 5.09 -20.68
CA GLU A 284 2.65 5.65 -21.15
C GLU A 284 2.04 6.65 -20.17
N HIS A 285 2.10 6.37 -18.86
CA HIS A 285 1.32 7.08 -17.84
C HIS A 285 2.16 7.69 -16.70
N GLY A 286 3.42 7.28 -16.53
CA GLY A 286 4.26 7.69 -15.39
C GLY A 286 4.71 9.15 -15.43
N TRP A 287 4.67 9.81 -16.59
CA TRP A 287 5.20 11.16 -16.78
C TRP A 287 4.50 12.22 -15.90
N GLU A 288 3.21 12.04 -15.58
CA GLU A 288 2.44 12.90 -14.66
C GLU A 288 2.93 12.80 -13.22
N LEU A 289 3.59 11.69 -12.87
CA LEU A 289 4.19 11.44 -11.57
C LEU A 289 5.63 11.95 -11.50
N GLY A 290 6.11 12.64 -12.54
CA GLY A 290 7.49 13.08 -12.64
C GLY A 290 8.46 11.95 -12.98
N TRP A 291 7.98 10.80 -13.45
CA TRP A 291 8.83 9.74 -13.98
C TRP A 291 9.59 10.18 -15.24
N ARG A 292 10.84 9.73 -15.37
CA ARG A 292 11.73 9.94 -16.52
C ARG A 292 12.57 8.66 -16.71
N PRO A 293 12.65 8.10 -17.93
CA PRO A 293 13.59 7.03 -18.20
C PRO A 293 15.01 7.58 -18.05
N GLU A 294 15.89 6.84 -17.38
CA GLU A 294 17.31 7.19 -17.22
C GLU A 294 18.14 6.84 -18.45
#